data_AF-A0AAU7U456-F1
#
_entry.id   AF-A0AAU7U456-F1
#
_cell.length_a   1.000
_cell.length_b   1.000
_cell.length_c   1.000
_cell.angle_alpha   90.00
_cell.angle_beta   90.00
_cell.angle_gamma   90.00
#
_symmetry.space_group_name_H-M   'P 1'
#
loop_
_entity.id
_entity.type
_entity.pdbx_description
1 polymer ?
#
loop_
_entity_poly.entity_id
_entity_poly.type
_entity_poly.pdbx_seq_one_letter_code
_entity_poly.pdbx_strand_id
1 'polypeptide(L)'
;MSTAQTLTPGNQTVNQELNVTSEPVRMDVIEEIAVLAAGTQRPARIWGNTDRATVAAEALWILARRTGLDGRGDEAYTSVQDLVANLMHLCEQEGITRGEVTFASLVSTAEMHYQAELEEG
;
A
#
# COMPACT_ATOMS: atom_id res chain seq x y z
N MET A 1 -50.63 -43.26 -4.82
CA MET A 1 -50.51 -42.46 -3.59
C MET A 1 -49.05 -42.09 -3.40
N SER A 2 -48.80 -40.81 -3.19
CA SER A 2 -47.50 -40.15 -3.17
C SER A 2 -46.85 -40.28 -1.79
N THR A 3 -45.55 -40.55 -1.71
CA THR A 3 -44.74 -40.16 -0.54
C THR A 3 -43.42 -39.56 -1.04
N ALA A 4 -43.27 -38.27 -0.80
CA ALA A 4 -42.05 -37.52 -1.01
C ALA A 4 -41.11 -37.77 0.18
N GLN A 5 -39.83 -38.03 -0.09
CA GLN A 5 -38.76 -37.87 0.90
C GLN A 5 -37.60 -37.10 0.26
N THR A 6 -37.71 -35.79 0.49
CA THR A 6 -36.74 -34.72 0.63
C THR A 6 -35.25 -35.09 0.51
N LEU A 7 -34.61 -34.47 -0.50
CA LEU A 7 -33.18 -34.27 -0.61
C LEU A 7 -32.64 -33.50 0.59
N THR A 8 -31.56 -33.98 1.20
CA THR A 8 -30.72 -33.16 2.08
C THR A 8 -29.31 -33.11 1.47
N PRO A 9 -28.90 -32.03 0.80
CA PRO A 9 -27.49 -31.79 0.54
C PRO A 9 -26.85 -31.36 1.85
N GLY A 10 -25.80 -32.07 2.27
CA GLY A 10 -24.97 -31.64 3.38
C GLY A 10 -24.40 -30.25 3.07
N ASN A 11 -24.82 -29.25 3.84
CA ASN A 11 -24.17 -27.95 3.86
C ASN A 11 -22.75 -28.15 4.41
N GLN A 12 -21.79 -28.35 3.51
CA GLN A 12 -20.41 -28.02 3.79
C GLN A 12 -20.34 -26.50 3.88
N THR A 13 -20.44 -25.96 5.08
CA THR A 13 -20.00 -24.60 5.37
C THR A 13 -18.50 -24.55 5.14
N VAL A 14 -18.10 -24.21 3.91
CA VAL A 14 -16.76 -23.70 3.61
C VAL A 14 -16.69 -22.26 4.14
N ASN A 15 -16.88 -22.09 5.44
CA ASN A 15 -16.52 -20.87 6.13
C ASN A 15 -15.11 -21.06 6.65
N GLN A 16 -14.16 -21.04 5.72
CA GLN A 16 -12.81 -20.67 6.08
C GLN A 16 -12.81 -19.14 6.11
N GLU A 17 -13.26 -18.58 7.22
CA GLU A 17 -12.80 -17.26 7.64
C GLU A 17 -11.29 -17.38 7.78
N LEU A 18 -10.57 -17.18 6.67
CA LEU A 18 -9.16 -16.92 6.69
C LEU A 18 -9.01 -15.57 7.39
N ASN A 19 -9.03 -15.62 8.72
CA ASN A 19 -8.51 -14.56 9.55
C ASN A 19 -7.00 -14.55 9.32
N VAL A 20 -6.59 -14.06 8.14
CA VAL A 20 -5.20 -13.76 7.83
C VAL A 20 -4.92 -12.50 8.63
N THR A 21 -4.65 -12.68 9.92
CA THR A 21 -3.90 -11.70 10.67
C THR A 21 -2.49 -11.74 10.09
N SER A 22 -2.31 -11.12 8.92
CA SER A 22 -1.00 -10.92 8.33
C SER A 22 -0.18 -10.17 9.36
N GLU A 23 0.99 -10.68 9.71
CA GLU A 23 1.90 -9.94 10.58
C GLU A 23 2.16 -8.55 9.98
N PRO A 24 2.24 -7.49 10.80
CA PRO A 24 2.57 -6.16 10.33
C PRO A 24 3.87 -6.18 9.53
N VAL A 25 3.89 -5.48 8.39
CA VAL A 25 5.11 -5.33 7.59
C VAL A 25 6.11 -4.50 8.40
N ARG A 26 7.33 -5.01 8.52
CA ARG A 26 8.42 -4.38 9.26
C ARG A 26 9.33 -3.56 8.36
N MET A 27 10.06 -2.62 8.95
CA MET A 27 10.99 -1.75 8.22
C MET A 27 12.19 -2.48 7.61
N ASP A 28 12.57 -3.67 8.09
CA ASP A 28 13.59 -4.49 7.43
C ASP A 28 13.16 -4.98 6.05
N VAL A 29 11.88 -5.30 5.86
CA VAL A 29 11.32 -5.62 4.53
C VAL A 29 11.41 -4.39 3.60
N ILE A 30 11.11 -3.19 4.12
CA ILE A 30 11.22 -1.95 3.34
C ILE A 30 12.67 -1.66 2.96
N GLU A 31 13.61 -1.88 3.89
CA GLU A 31 15.05 -1.77 3.65
C GLU A 31 15.49 -2.69 2.50
N GLU A 32 15.10 -3.96 2.53
CA GLU A 32 15.46 -4.94 1.50
C GLU A 32 14.96 -4.51 0.11
N ILE A 33 13.70 -4.06 0.01
CA ILE A 33 13.13 -3.57 -1.26
C ILE A 33 13.84 -2.28 -1.71
N ALA A 34 14.14 -1.36 -0.80
CA ALA A 34 14.83 -0.11 -1.13
C ALA A 34 16.27 -0.35 -1.63
N VAL A 35 16.96 -1.37 -1.12
CA VAL A 35 18.28 -1.78 -1.62
C VAL A 35 18.19 -2.25 -3.07
N LEU A 36 17.13 -2.98 -3.45
CA LEU A 36 16.90 -3.36 -4.85
C LEU A 36 16.70 -2.13 -5.73
N ALA A 37 15.96 -1.14 -5.25
CA ALA A 37 15.69 0.11 -5.98
C ALA A 37 16.98 0.91 -6.29
N ALA A 38 17.89 1.02 -5.32
CA ALA A 38 19.12 1.80 -5.43
C ALA A 38 20.06 1.31 -6.55
N GLY A 39 19.95 0.04 -6.94
CA GLY A 39 20.72 -0.56 -8.03
C GLY A 39 20.11 -0.37 -9.44
N THR A 40 18.94 0.26 -9.54
CA THR A 40 18.21 0.41 -10.82
C THR A 40 18.68 1.60 -11.66
N GLN A 41 18.48 1.52 -12.98
CA GLN A 41 18.79 2.61 -13.91
C GLN A 41 17.94 3.86 -13.59
N ARG A 42 18.51 5.05 -13.79
CA ARG A 42 17.80 6.34 -13.65
C ARG A 42 17.53 6.97 -15.02
N PRO A 43 16.27 7.37 -15.35
CA PRO A 43 15.04 7.19 -14.56
C PRO A 43 14.63 5.72 -14.42
N ALA A 44 14.01 5.37 -13.29
CA ALA A 44 13.49 4.02 -13.07
C ALA A 44 12.41 3.71 -14.11
N ARG A 45 12.48 2.50 -14.70
CA ARG A 45 11.51 2.06 -15.70
C ARG A 45 10.36 1.37 -14.98
N ILE A 46 9.17 1.96 -15.05
CA ILE A 46 7.97 1.44 -14.37
C ILE A 46 7.16 0.61 -15.37
N TRP A 47 7.19 -0.72 -15.25
CA TRP A 47 6.44 -1.64 -16.09
C TRP A 47 5.25 -2.28 -15.37
N GLY A 48 5.34 -2.40 -14.05
CA GLY A 48 4.31 -3.05 -13.26
C GLY A 48 4.27 -2.61 -11.81
N ASN A 49 3.46 -3.30 -11.02
CA ASN A 49 3.19 -2.96 -9.62
C ASN A 49 4.44 -3.17 -8.74
N THR A 50 5.27 -4.16 -9.06
CA THR A 50 6.54 -4.40 -8.36
C THR A 50 7.50 -3.22 -8.52
N ASP A 51 7.60 -2.63 -9.72
CA ASP A 51 8.47 -1.47 -9.94
C ASP A 51 7.96 -0.24 -9.18
N ARG A 52 6.63 -0.01 -9.20
CA ARG A 52 5.99 1.06 -8.44
C ARG A 52 6.26 0.92 -6.94
N ALA A 53 6.06 -0.28 -6.39
CA ALA A 53 6.32 -0.57 -4.98
C ALA A 53 7.80 -0.42 -4.62
N THR A 54 8.71 -0.82 -5.52
CA THR A 54 10.16 -0.72 -5.31
C THR A 54 10.62 0.74 -5.19
N VAL A 55 10.16 1.61 -6.10
CA VAL A 55 10.48 3.05 -6.04
C VAL A 55 9.82 3.71 -4.82
N ALA A 56 8.59 3.32 -4.47
CA ALA A 56 7.94 3.82 -3.27
C ALA A 56 8.69 3.43 -1.99
N ALA A 57 9.20 2.19 -1.90
CA ALA A 57 10.01 1.73 -0.79
C ALA A 57 11.33 2.50 -0.67
N GLU A 58 11.98 2.85 -1.78
CA GLU A 58 13.19 3.71 -1.76
C GLU A 58 12.89 5.08 -1.11
N ALA A 59 11.79 5.72 -1.53
CA ALA A 59 11.39 7.02 -0.98
C ALA A 59 11.06 6.92 0.52
N LEU A 60 10.29 5.90 0.92
CA LEU A 60 9.95 5.64 2.31
C LEU A 60 11.18 5.38 3.17
N TRP A 61 12.12 4.56 2.69
CA TRP A 61 13.37 4.26 3.40
C TRP A 61 14.27 5.49 3.58
N ILE A 62 14.34 6.36 2.58
CA ILE A 62 15.09 7.62 2.69
C ILE A 62 14.46 8.53 3.75
N LEU A 63 13.14 8.64 3.79
CA LEU A 63 12.46 9.43 4.81
C LEU A 63 12.68 8.84 6.21
N ALA A 64 12.47 7.54 6.36
CA ALA A 64 12.60 6.83 7.64
C ALA A 64 13.99 7.07 8.26
N ARG A 65 15.06 6.91 7.48
CA ARG A 65 16.43 7.19 7.94
C ARG A 65 16.70 8.64 8.32
N ARG A 66 16.00 9.59 7.68
CA ARG A 66 16.15 11.03 8.00
C ARG A 66 15.38 11.44 9.26
N THR A 67 14.34 10.70 9.61
CA THR A 67 13.43 11.00 10.71
C THR A 67 13.65 10.11 11.94
N GLY A 68 14.45 9.03 11.79
CA GLY A 68 14.75 8.07 12.86
C GLY A 68 13.69 6.96 13.00
N LEU A 69 12.91 6.72 11.95
CA LEU A 69 11.84 5.70 11.88
C LEU A 69 12.28 4.45 11.09
N ASP A 70 13.58 4.25 10.96
CA ASP A 70 14.20 3.14 10.24
C ASP A 70 14.55 1.96 11.14
N GLY A 71 14.00 1.89 12.36
CA GLY A 71 14.20 0.78 13.27
C GLY A 71 13.71 -0.52 12.63
N ARG A 72 14.60 -1.50 12.45
CA ARG A 72 14.29 -2.78 11.75
C ARG A 72 13.12 -3.57 12.38
N GLY A 73 12.82 -3.32 13.65
CA GLY A 73 11.69 -3.91 14.37
C GLY A 73 10.38 -3.14 14.22
N ASP A 74 10.44 -1.91 13.73
CA ASP A 74 9.31 -1.00 13.70
C ASP A 74 8.37 -1.35 12.54
N GLU A 75 7.09 -1.06 12.76
CA GLU A 75 6.06 -1.28 11.76
C GLU A 75 6.15 -0.24 10.65
N ALA A 76 6.22 -0.68 9.40
CA ALA A 76 6.25 0.18 8.23
C ALA A 76 5.01 1.07 8.10
N TYR A 77 3.88 0.65 8.71
CA TYR A 77 2.66 1.43 8.79
C TYR A 77 2.89 2.84 9.37
N THR A 78 3.63 2.94 10.48
CA THR A 78 3.93 4.24 11.12
C THR A 78 4.77 5.13 10.20
N SER A 79 5.79 4.56 9.55
CA SER A 79 6.63 5.28 8.59
C SER A 79 5.83 5.78 7.38
N VAL A 80 4.83 5.02 6.92
CA VAL A 80 3.92 5.44 5.85
C VAL A 80 3.02 6.59 6.33
N GLN A 81 2.48 6.53 7.54
CA GLN A 81 1.69 7.63 8.10
C GLN A 81 2.52 8.92 8.18
N ASP A 82 3.75 8.82 8.64
CA ASP A 82 4.65 9.97 8.75
C ASP A 82 5.08 10.49 7.37
N LEU A 83 5.25 9.62 6.37
CA LEU A 83 5.43 10.05 4.98
C LEU A 83 4.22 10.83 4.47
N VAL A 84 3.00 10.35 4.70
CA VAL A 84 1.78 11.04 4.30
C VAL A 84 1.65 12.39 5.01
N ALA A 85 1.92 12.44 6.32
CA ALA A 85 1.92 13.70 7.08
C ALA A 85 2.95 14.71 6.56
N ASN A 86 4.17 14.25 6.22
CA ASN A 86 5.20 15.10 5.64
C ASN A 86 4.84 15.60 4.24
N LEU A 87 4.15 14.77 3.43
CA LEU A 87 3.60 15.21 2.14
C LEU A 87 2.49 16.26 2.32
N MET A 88 1.63 16.12 3.34
CA MET A 88 0.63 17.14 3.66
C MET A 88 1.28 18.48 4.01
N HIS A 89 2.30 18.46 4.87
CA HIS A 89 3.06 19.67 5.20
C HIS A 89 3.75 20.30 3.98
N LEU A 90 4.38 19.48 3.13
CA LEU A 90 4.99 19.93 1.88
C LEU A 90 3.95 20.60 0.96
N CYS A 91 2.80 19.96 0.78
CA CYS A 91 1.73 20.45 -0.09
C CYS A 91 1.17 21.79 0.39
N GLU A 92 0.99 21.96 1.70
CA GLU A 92 0.55 23.22 2.29
C GLU A 92 1.59 24.32 2.12
N GLN A 93 2.85 24.03 2.48
CA GLN A 93 3.94 25.00 2.46
C GLN A 93 4.22 25.53 1.05
N GLU A 94 4.32 24.64 0.06
CA GLU A 94 4.63 25.00 -1.33
C GLU A 94 3.40 25.41 -2.14
N GLY A 95 2.21 25.33 -1.53
CA GLY A 95 0.96 25.76 -2.14
C GLY A 95 0.40 24.84 -3.22
N ILE A 96 0.77 23.56 -3.19
CA ILE A 96 0.26 22.49 -4.07
C ILE A 96 -1.23 22.28 -3.78
N THR A 97 -1.61 22.31 -2.51
CA THR A 97 -3.01 22.22 -2.07
C THR A 97 -3.48 23.61 -1.63
N ARG A 98 -3.93 24.42 -2.59
CA ARG A 98 -4.52 25.75 -2.38
C ARG A 98 -5.87 25.87 -3.08
N GLY A 99 -6.73 26.71 -2.53
CA GLY A 99 -8.07 26.94 -3.09
C GLY A 99 -8.93 25.68 -2.99
N GLU A 100 -9.42 25.20 -4.13
CA GLU A 100 -10.30 24.03 -4.22
C GLU A 100 -9.54 22.69 -4.15
N VAL A 101 -8.21 22.70 -4.35
CA VAL A 101 -7.38 21.49 -4.32
C VAL A 101 -6.95 21.21 -2.88
N THR A 102 -7.43 20.10 -2.34
CA THR A 102 -7.08 19.61 -0.99
C THR A 102 -6.19 18.37 -1.10
N PHE A 103 -5.40 18.08 -0.05
CA PHE A 103 -4.62 16.84 -0.02
C PHE A 103 -5.52 15.60 -0.15
N ALA A 104 -6.69 15.63 0.48
CA ALA A 104 -7.69 14.57 0.34
C ALA A 104 -8.12 14.36 -1.12
N SER A 105 -8.37 15.43 -1.88
CA SER A 105 -8.73 15.32 -3.31
C SER A 105 -7.61 14.73 -4.18
N LEU A 106 -6.35 14.99 -3.82
CA LEU A 106 -5.19 14.37 -4.48
C LEU A 106 -5.16 12.86 -4.20
N VAL A 107 -5.36 12.46 -2.94
CA VAL A 107 -5.43 11.04 -2.54
C VAL A 107 -6.58 10.32 -3.24
N SER A 108 -7.78 10.90 -3.27
CA SER A 108 -8.93 10.30 -3.97
C SER A 108 -8.68 10.11 -5.47
N THR A 109 -7.96 11.06 -6.10
CA THR A 109 -7.59 10.93 -7.52
C THR A 109 -6.52 9.85 -7.72
N ALA A 110 -5.53 9.77 -6.84
CA ALA A 110 -4.51 8.72 -6.88
C ALA A 110 -5.12 7.32 -6.66
N GLU A 111 -6.09 7.19 -5.75
CA GLU A 111 -6.84 5.96 -5.53
C GLU A 111 -7.62 5.55 -6.77
N MET A 112 -8.30 6.48 -7.44
CA MET A 112 -8.99 6.20 -8.70
C MET A 112 -8.03 5.67 -9.79
N HIS A 113 -6.82 6.24 -9.91
CA HIS A 113 -5.80 5.69 -10.82
C HIS A 113 -5.35 4.29 -10.41
N TYR A 114 -5.11 4.05 -9.12
CA TYR A 114 -4.75 2.74 -8.62
C TYR A 114 -5.82 1.67 -8.92
N GLN A 115 -7.10 2.00 -8.71
CA GLN A 115 -8.20 1.07 -9.01
C GLN A 115 -8.34 0.81 -10.51
N ALA A 116 -8.19 1.83 -11.36
CA ALA A 116 -8.20 1.66 -12.81
C ALA A 116 -7.08 0.71 -13.27
N GLU A 117 -5.88 0.83 -12.71
CA GLU A 117 -4.76 -0.09 -12.99
C GLU A 117 -5.06 -1.54 -12.56
N LEU A 118 -5.88 -1.77 -11.53
CA LEU A 118 -6.29 -3.12 -11.10
C LEU A 118 -7.36 -3.74 -12.01
N GLU A 119 -8.26 -2.93 -12.58
CA GLU A 119 -9.30 -3.39 -13.50
C GLU A 119 -8.75 -3.74 -14.90
N GLU A 120 -7.61 -3.15 -15.28
CA GLU A 120 -6.92 -3.39 -16.54
C GLU A 120 -5.97 -4.61 -16.52
N GLY A 121 -5.69 -5.18 -15.35
CA GLY A 121 -4.74 -6.30 -15.13
C GLY A 121 -5.39 -7.68 -15.04
#